data_AF-A0A0Q6RS21-F1
#
_entry.id   AF-A0A0Q6RS21-F1
#
_cell.length_a   1.000
_cell.length_b   1.000
_cell.length_c   1.000
_cell.angle_alpha   90.00
_cell.angle_beta   90.00
_cell.angle_gamma   90.00
#
_symmetry.space_group_name_H-M   'P 1'
#
loop_
_entity.id
_entity.type
_entity.pdbx_description
1 polymer ?
#
loop_
_entity_poly.entity_id
_entity_poly.type
_entity_poly.pdbx_seq_one_letter_code
_entity_poly.pdbx_strand_id
1 'polypeptide(L)'
;MTAADIAAPSAGSRKIRRLAIGVVLFLIVYAGAWFFAANQIETRLAAFLTEKKASGSSAECDDLSVRGFPFRIGVFCDSVRLDNISRGASASFGALRSAAQVYRPGHAIIELDGPAEIRFSPGMTVSADWELLHASANATLSGLDRTSLTYDKLAGTAMLPSFDDDAAPGDMHKFIFNAGHGEAHFRQNGADLDAALSVDQFDLKLDKGLSLLPLLNASVDMTFADRANLMQRGGWKPDALRGSKGEMRNLTLDLGNGMVTSASGPFTVNDQGLISGEFSVTMKNIEGWRQNLVKVFTDEDGTVMVNNIANMLTALADGKNEATVKLNVRDGIAFLAFFPIGELPQL
;
A
#
# COMPACT_ATOMS: atom_id res chain seq x y z
N MET A 1 22.08 -45.08 69.02
CA MET A 1 22.35 -44.95 67.56
C MET A 1 21.62 -46.08 66.87
N THR A 2 20.69 -45.80 65.95
CA THR A 2 20.48 -46.54 64.69
C THR A 2 19.39 -45.86 63.86
N ALA A 3 19.84 -45.33 62.72
CA ALA A 3 19.19 -45.13 61.43
C ALA A 3 17.65 -45.00 61.38
N ALA A 4 17.17 -43.77 61.13
CA ALA A 4 15.89 -43.56 60.49
C ALA A 4 16.04 -43.90 58.98
N ASP A 5 15.26 -44.87 58.52
CA ASP A 5 15.15 -45.28 57.13
C ASP A 5 14.79 -44.09 56.22
N ILE A 6 15.72 -43.72 55.34
CA ILE A 6 15.44 -42.81 54.23
C ILE A 6 14.64 -43.61 53.20
N ALA A 7 13.33 -43.42 53.17
CA ALA A 7 12.45 -44.01 52.17
C ALA A 7 12.99 -43.77 50.76
N ALA A 8 13.30 -44.85 50.04
CA ALA A 8 13.82 -44.79 48.68
C ALA A 8 12.78 -44.11 47.75
N PRO A 9 13.16 -43.12 46.94
CA PRO A 9 12.22 -42.39 46.09
C PRO A 9 11.55 -43.35 45.09
N SER A 10 10.21 -43.35 45.12
CA SER A 10 9.38 -44.20 44.26
C SER A 10 9.76 -44.06 42.78
N ALA A 11 9.58 -45.11 41.99
CA ALA A 11 9.92 -45.09 40.55
C ALA A 11 9.20 -43.96 39.78
N GLY A 12 8.04 -43.50 40.26
CA GLY A 12 7.34 -42.31 39.76
C GLY A 12 8.12 -41.00 40.01
N SER A 13 8.68 -40.82 41.21
CA SER A 13 9.50 -39.65 41.56
C SER A 13 10.75 -39.51 40.69
N ARG A 14 11.44 -40.62 40.36
CA ARG A 14 12.61 -40.61 39.46
C ARG A 14 12.24 -40.27 38.02
N LYS A 15 11.10 -40.75 37.51
CA LYS A 15 10.59 -40.42 36.18
C LYS A 15 10.19 -38.94 36.08
N ILE A 16 9.49 -38.42 37.09
CA ILE A 16 9.12 -37.00 37.19
C ILE A 16 10.36 -36.12 37.27
N ARG A 17 11.38 -36.50 38.06
CA ARG A 17 12.65 -35.76 38.14
C ARG A 17 13.38 -35.71 36.80
N ARG A 18 13.44 -36.83 36.07
CA ARG A 18 14.05 -36.88 34.73
C ARG A 18 13.28 -36.03 33.73
N LEU A 19 11.95 -36.07 33.77
CA LEU A 19 11.10 -35.21 32.94
C LEU A 19 11.35 -33.73 33.25
N ALA A 20 11.39 -33.35 34.54
CA ALA A 20 11.66 -31.98 34.96
C ALA A 20 13.03 -31.49 34.48
N ILE A 21 14.08 -32.31 34.63
CA ILE A 21 15.42 -32.00 34.08
C ILE A 21 15.37 -31.84 32.57
N GLY A 22 14.67 -32.75 31.86
CA GLY A 22 14.51 -32.67 30.42
C GLY A 22 13.80 -31.39 29.96
N VAL A 23 12.74 -30.98 30.65
CA VAL A 23 12.02 -29.73 30.38
C VAL A 23 12.92 -28.52 30.65
N VAL A 24 13.66 -28.49 31.75
CA VAL A 24 14.60 -27.40 32.05
C VAL A 24 15.70 -27.31 31.00
N LEU A 25 16.29 -28.43 30.59
CA LEU A 25 17.28 -28.46 29.52
C LEU A 25 16.70 -27.96 28.19
N PHE A 26 15.49 -28.38 27.86
CA PHE A 26 14.80 -27.90 26.67
C PHE A 26 14.58 -26.38 26.70
N LEU A 27 14.14 -25.83 27.84
CA LEU A 27 13.94 -24.38 28.00
C LEU A 27 15.25 -23.60 27.87
N ILE A 28 16.36 -24.13 28.41
CA ILE A 28 17.69 -23.51 28.28
C ILE A 28 18.14 -23.51 26.82
N VAL A 29 18.02 -24.64 26.12
CA VAL A 29 18.38 -24.75 24.69
C VAL A 29 17.50 -23.83 23.86
N TYR A 30 16.19 -23.79 24.12
CA TYR A 30 15.25 -22.92 23.44
C TYR A 30 15.58 -21.44 23.65
N ALA A 31 15.83 -21.02 24.89
CA ALA A 31 16.24 -19.66 25.20
C ALA A 31 17.54 -19.29 24.48
N GLY A 32 18.56 -20.16 24.55
CA GLY A 32 19.82 -19.97 23.84
C GLY A 32 19.63 -19.81 22.33
N ALA A 33 18.81 -20.66 21.72
CA ALA A 33 18.49 -20.59 20.29
C ALA A 33 17.74 -19.29 19.93
N TRP A 34 16.79 -18.85 20.76
CA TRP A 34 16.04 -17.61 20.53
C TRP A 34 16.95 -16.39 20.61
N PHE A 35 17.78 -16.26 21.65
CA PHE A 35 18.71 -15.13 21.80
C PHE A 35 19.79 -15.13 20.71
N PHE A 36 20.25 -16.31 20.29
CA PHE A 36 21.16 -16.42 19.14
C PHE A 36 20.52 -15.92 17.85
N ALA A 37 19.26 -16.32 17.57
CA ALA A 37 18.52 -15.86 16.41
C ALA A 37 18.29 -14.34 16.45
N ALA A 38 17.90 -13.79 17.60
CA ALA A 38 17.72 -12.36 17.79
C ALA A 38 18.99 -11.56 17.48
N ASN A 39 20.13 -11.97 18.06
CA ASN A 39 21.43 -11.33 17.82
C ASN A 39 21.88 -11.43 16.36
N GLN A 40 21.61 -12.55 15.69
CA GLN A 40 21.91 -12.72 14.27
C GLN A 40 21.09 -11.78 13.38
N ILE A 41 19.81 -11.56 13.70
CA ILE A 41 18.95 -10.63 12.95
C ILE A 41 19.47 -9.20 13.11
N GLU A 42 19.76 -8.78 14.34
CA GLU A 42 20.28 -7.45 14.66
C GLU A 42 21.59 -7.17 13.91
N THR A 43 22.56 -8.09 14.00
CA THR A 43 23.87 -7.95 13.35
C THR A 43 23.75 -7.89 11.83
N ARG A 44 22.94 -8.77 11.23
CA ARG A 44 22.78 -8.84 9.77
C ARG A 44 22.02 -7.64 9.23
N LEU A 45 21.01 -7.17 9.95
CA LEU A 45 20.26 -5.99 9.55
C LEU A 45 21.14 -4.75 9.61
N ALA A 46 21.90 -4.57 10.69
CA ALA A 46 22.87 -3.46 10.80
C ALA A 46 23.92 -3.49 9.66
N ALA A 47 24.43 -4.68 9.32
CA ALA A 47 25.35 -4.85 8.20
C ALA A 47 24.70 -4.51 6.84
N PHE A 48 23.47 -4.98 6.61
CA PHE A 48 22.71 -4.69 5.38
C PHE A 48 22.43 -3.19 5.21
N LEU A 49 22.03 -2.50 6.28
CA LEU A 49 21.81 -1.05 6.25
C LEU A 49 23.10 -0.28 5.94
N THR A 50 24.23 -0.75 6.47
CA THR A 50 25.56 -0.17 6.21
C THR A 50 26.00 -0.38 4.75
N GLU A 51 25.81 -1.58 4.20
CA GLU A 51 26.10 -1.88 2.79
C GLU A 51 25.25 -1.01 1.85
N LYS A 52 23.96 -0.85 2.17
CA LYS A 52 23.05 0.01 1.40
C LYS A 52 23.53 1.45 1.34
N LYS A 53 23.99 2.01 2.47
CA LYS A 53 24.58 3.36 2.53
C LYS A 53 25.73 3.55 1.55
N ALA A 54 26.58 2.54 1.35
CA ALA A 54 27.67 2.59 0.37
C ALA A 54 27.18 2.60 -1.09
N SER A 55 25.97 2.10 -1.36
CA SER A 55 25.35 2.04 -2.70
C SER A 55 24.54 3.29 -3.08
N GLY A 56 24.60 4.37 -2.28
CA GLY A 56 23.90 5.63 -2.58
C GLY A 56 22.42 5.65 -2.16
N SER A 57 21.96 4.65 -1.41
CA SER A 57 20.66 4.64 -0.75
C SER A 57 20.85 4.24 0.71
N SER A 58 20.74 5.16 1.66
CA SER A 58 20.83 4.84 3.08
C SER A 58 19.45 4.58 3.68
N ALA A 59 19.36 3.51 4.46
CA ALA A 59 18.23 3.27 5.35
C ALA A 59 18.78 3.20 6.77
N GLU A 60 18.17 3.93 7.69
CA GLU A 60 18.58 4.02 9.09
C GLU A 60 17.39 3.69 9.98
N CYS A 61 17.63 2.84 10.97
CA CYS A 61 16.68 2.41 12.00
C CYS A 61 17.30 2.81 13.33
N ASP A 62 16.71 3.81 13.98
CA ASP A 62 17.21 4.34 15.25
C ASP A 62 16.83 3.42 16.41
N ASP A 63 17.74 3.26 17.37
CA ASP A 63 17.67 2.27 18.46
C ASP A 63 17.19 0.87 18.01
N LEU A 64 17.84 0.32 16.98
CA LEU A 64 17.53 -1.01 16.46
C LEU A 64 17.62 -2.07 17.56
N SER A 65 16.49 -2.72 17.87
CA SER A 65 16.45 -3.80 18.86
C SER A 65 15.56 -4.97 18.41
N VAL A 66 15.98 -6.19 18.76
CA VAL A 66 15.19 -7.41 18.53
C VAL A 66 14.57 -7.90 19.84
N ARG A 67 13.24 -7.95 19.90
CA ARG A 67 12.47 -8.32 21.11
C ARG A 67 11.41 -9.37 20.80
N GLY A 68 10.81 -9.96 21.84
CA GLY A 68 9.66 -10.86 21.65
C GLY A 68 9.70 -12.22 22.35
N PHE A 69 10.74 -12.51 23.13
CA PHE A 69 10.85 -13.77 23.84
C PHE A 69 9.60 -14.07 24.69
N PRO A 70 9.11 -15.33 24.73
CA PRO A 70 9.62 -16.50 24.01
C PRO A 70 8.94 -16.76 22.66
N PHE A 71 7.81 -16.14 22.35
CA PHE A 71 6.91 -16.64 21.30
C PHE A 71 6.97 -15.87 19.98
N ARG A 72 7.64 -14.71 19.95
CA ARG A 72 7.76 -13.88 18.76
C ARG A 72 9.19 -13.37 18.60
N ILE A 73 9.53 -13.02 17.37
CA ILE A 73 10.76 -12.29 17.03
C ILE A 73 10.31 -11.05 16.28
N GLY A 74 10.61 -9.89 16.85
CA GLY A 74 10.21 -8.60 16.32
C GLY A 74 11.39 -7.65 16.28
N VAL A 75 11.52 -6.94 15.16
CA VAL A 75 12.44 -5.82 15.00
C VAL A 75 11.72 -4.53 15.36
N PHE A 76 12.37 -3.70 16.16
CA PHE A 76 11.86 -2.42 16.63
C PHE A 76 12.87 -1.31 16.34
N CYS A 77 12.35 -0.16 15.92
CA CYS A 77 13.10 1.09 15.74
C CYS A 77 12.30 2.22 16.40
N ASP A 78 12.98 3.19 17.00
CA ASP A 78 12.35 4.41 17.52
C ASP A 78 12.00 5.38 16.39
N SER A 79 12.78 5.38 15.31
CA SER A 79 12.46 6.08 14.07
C SER A 79 13.07 5.37 12.85
N VAL A 80 12.51 5.60 11.67
CA VAL A 80 13.02 5.07 10.40
C VAL A 80 13.30 6.21 9.44
N ARG A 81 14.48 6.23 8.85
CA ARG A 81 14.88 7.23 7.85
C ARG A 81 15.41 6.54 6.60
N LEU A 82 14.93 6.98 5.45
CA LEU A 82 15.34 6.53 4.14
C LEU A 82 15.86 7.74 3.37
N ASP A 83 17.01 7.60 2.73
CA ASP A 83 17.59 8.61 1.86
C ASP A 83 18.12 7.92 0.60
N ASN A 84 17.76 8.46 -0.55
CA ASN A 84 18.20 8.01 -1.85
C ASN A 84 18.71 9.20 -2.65
N ILE A 85 20.02 9.45 -2.50
CA ILE A 85 20.74 10.53 -3.17
C ILE A 85 20.58 10.43 -4.69
N SER A 86 20.62 9.22 -5.26
CA SER A 86 20.54 9.02 -6.71
C SER A 86 19.18 9.43 -7.31
N ARG A 87 18.12 9.41 -6.50
CA ARG A 87 16.76 9.82 -6.89
C ARG A 87 16.33 11.15 -6.28
N GLY A 88 17.21 11.81 -5.53
CA GLY A 88 16.89 13.03 -4.79
C GLY A 88 15.72 12.87 -3.82
N ALA A 89 15.53 11.68 -3.24
CA ALA A 89 14.38 11.35 -2.42
C ALA A 89 14.79 11.06 -0.98
N SER A 90 14.07 11.58 0.00
CA SER A 90 14.21 11.19 1.40
C SER A 90 12.85 11.00 2.05
N ALA A 91 12.79 10.12 3.05
CA ALA A 91 11.59 9.85 3.83
C ALA A 91 11.97 9.60 5.28
N SER A 92 11.21 10.14 6.22
CA SER A 92 11.32 9.82 7.64
C SER A 92 9.97 9.41 8.19
N PHE A 93 9.99 8.49 9.15
CA PHE A 93 8.82 7.92 9.81
C PHE A 93 9.08 7.82 11.31
N GLY A 94 8.01 7.68 12.09
CA GLY A 94 8.07 7.38 13.51
C GLY A 94 8.53 5.95 13.80
N ALA A 95 8.13 5.44 14.97
CA ALA A 95 8.53 4.13 15.45
C ALA A 95 8.08 3.00 14.50
N LEU A 96 8.96 2.03 14.30
CA LEU A 96 8.65 0.80 13.57
C LEU A 96 8.59 -0.36 14.55
N ARG A 97 7.56 -1.20 14.42
CA ARG A 97 7.42 -2.44 15.19
C ARG A 97 7.12 -3.55 14.23
N SER A 98 7.75 -4.69 14.42
CA SER A 98 7.40 -5.90 13.67
C SER A 98 7.25 -7.07 14.61
N ALA A 99 6.53 -8.10 14.15
CA ALA A 99 6.36 -9.34 14.88
C ALA A 99 6.20 -10.51 13.91
N ALA A 100 7.11 -11.48 14.01
CA ALA A 100 6.98 -12.80 13.42
C ALA A 100 6.81 -13.85 14.53
N GLN A 101 5.81 -14.73 14.39
CA GLN A 101 5.50 -15.75 15.39
C GLN A 101 6.37 -16.98 15.18
N VAL A 102 7.03 -17.47 16.23
CA VAL A 102 7.92 -18.64 16.14
C VAL A 102 7.16 -19.91 15.73
N TYR A 103 5.89 -20.03 16.14
CA TYR A 103 5.02 -21.17 15.84
C TYR A 103 4.23 -21.02 14.53
N ARG A 104 4.34 -19.88 13.84
CA ARG A 104 3.71 -19.64 12.53
C ARG A 104 4.73 -19.03 11.56
N PRO A 105 5.74 -19.83 11.13
CA PRO A 105 6.79 -19.34 10.25
C PRO A 105 6.21 -18.82 8.94
N GLY A 106 6.81 -17.76 8.40
CA GLY A 106 6.36 -17.10 7.18
C GLY A 106 5.31 -16.01 7.41
N HIS A 107 4.66 -15.94 8.58
CA HIS A 107 3.74 -14.84 8.90
C HIS A 107 4.47 -13.73 9.66
N ALA A 108 4.41 -12.51 9.13
CA ALA A 108 4.96 -11.33 9.76
C ALA A 108 3.95 -10.18 9.73
N ILE A 109 3.95 -9.39 10.80
CA ILE A 109 3.18 -8.17 10.96
C ILE A 109 4.17 -7.02 11.17
N ILE A 110 3.88 -5.85 10.60
CA ILE A 110 4.65 -4.62 10.73
C ILE A 110 3.68 -3.50 11.02
N GLU A 111 3.99 -2.66 12.00
CA GLU A 111 3.33 -1.40 12.28
C GLU A 111 4.36 -0.29 12.15
N LEU A 112 3.96 0.81 11.55
CA LEU A 112 4.80 1.98 11.35
C LEU A 112 4.02 3.21 11.79
N ASP A 113 4.61 4.02 12.66
CA ASP A 113 3.97 5.22 13.16
C ASP A 113 4.31 6.44 12.32
N GLY A 114 3.38 7.39 12.29
CA GLY A 114 3.66 8.75 11.86
C GLY A 114 4.39 9.58 12.94
N PRO A 115 4.70 10.85 12.65
CA PRO A 115 4.47 11.48 11.35
C PRO A 115 5.48 10.97 10.30
N ALA A 116 5.02 10.92 9.06
CA ALA A 116 5.86 10.74 7.89
C ALA A 116 6.19 12.10 7.26
N GLU A 117 7.45 12.30 6.90
CA GLU A 117 7.87 13.37 6.00
C GLU A 117 8.59 12.76 4.82
N ILE A 118 8.09 12.98 3.61
CA ILE A 118 8.64 12.48 2.36
C ILE A 118 9.00 13.68 1.50
N ARG A 119 10.22 13.73 0.98
CA ARG A 119 10.73 14.82 0.16
C ARG A 119 11.30 14.24 -1.13
N PHE A 120 10.91 14.81 -2.26
CA PHE A 120 11.46 14.50 -3.57
C PHE A 120 12.02 15.78 -4.19
N SER A 121 13.25 15.70 -4.68
CA SER A 121 13.91 16.79 -5.37
C SER A 121 13.66 16.71 -6.88
N PRO A 122 13.31 17.82 -7.55
CA PRO A 122 13.08 19.15 -6.99
C PRO A 122 11.64 19.34 -6.48
N GLY A 123 11.50 19.88 -5.27
CA GLY A 123 10.33 20.67 -4.85
C GLY A 123 9.13 19.94 -4.26
N MET A 124 9.00 18.62 -4.32
CA MET A 124 7.83 17.93 -3.76
C MET A 124 8.06 17.54 -2.30
N THR A 125 7.13 17.89 -1.41
CA THR A 125 7.15 17.48 0.00
C THR A 125 5.78 16.99 0.42
N VAL A 126 5.72 15.83 1.05
CA VAL A 126 4.50 15.25 1.62
C VAL A 126 4.73 15.05 3.10
N SER A 127 3.86 15.62 3.93
CA SER A 127 3.78 15.35 5.37
C SER A 127 2.47 14.63 5.62
N ALA A 128 2.52 13.52 6.35
CA ALA A 128 1.33 12.72 6.64
C ALA A 128 1.41 12.15 8.06
N ASP A 129 0.26 11.96 8.68
CA ASP A 129 0.12 11.28 9.96
C ASP A 129 -1.12 10.39 9.94
N TRP A 130 -1.14 9.38 10.79
CA TRP A 130 -2.21 8.39 10.85
C TRP A 130 -2.35 7.82 12.26
N GLU A 131 -3.51 7.25 12.57
CA GLU A 131 -3.72 6.57 13.86
C GLU A 131 -3.13 5.15 13.86
N LEU A 132 -3.28 4.45 12.74
CA LEU A 132 -2.73 3.12 12.55
C LEU A 132 -2.25 2.97 11.11
N LEU A 133 -1.06 2.40 10.93
CA LEU A 133 -0.59 1.86 9.65
C LEU A 133 0.03 0.50 9.93
N HIS A 134 -0.61 -0.53 9.39
CA HIS A 134 -0.28 -1.93 9.64
C HIS A 134 -0.10 -2.65 8.30
N ALA A 135 0.97 -3.43 8.18
CA ALA A 135 1.19 -4.36 7.09
C ALA A 135 1.30 -5.79 7.60
N SER A 136 0.76 -6.75 6.85
CA SER A 136 0.98 -8.17 7.10
C SER A 136 1.52 -8.86 5.86
N ALA A 137 2.33 -9.89 6.07
CA ALA A 137 2.93 -10.68 5.01
C ALA A 137 2.89 -12.16 5.37
N ASN A 138 2.53 -12.99 4.39
CA ASN A 138 2.67 -14.44 4.44
C ASN A 138 3.68 -14.86 3.39
N ALA A 139 4.76 -15.51 3.83
CA ALA A 139 5.81 -16.04 3.01
C ALA A 139 5.80 -17.57 3.03
N THR A 140 6.09 -18.14 1.87
CA THR A 140 6.38 -19.57 1.66
C THR A 140 7.86 -19.74 1.31
N LEU A 141 8.29 -20.96 0.99
CA LEU A 141 9.68 -21.22 0.57
C LEU A 141 10.04 -20.55 -0.76
N SER A 142 9.05 -20.24 -1.60
CA SER A 142 9.25 -19.63 -2.94
C SER A 142 9.12 -18.10 -2.96
N GLY A 143 8.66 -17.46 -1.89
CA GLY A 143 8.45 -16.01 -1.85
C GLY A 143 7.26 -15.61 -0.99
N LEU A 144 6.71 -14.42 -1.23
CA LEU A 144 5.47 -13.96 -0.62
C LEU A 144 4.28 -14.64 -1.30
N ASP A 145 3.35 -15.16 -0.51
CA ASP A 145 2.05 -15.69 -0.95
C ASP A 145 0.98 -14.60 -0.89
N ARG A 146 0.95 -13.85 0.23
CA ARG A 146 -0.02 -12.77 0.48
C ARG A 146 0.63 -11.61 1.20
N THR A 147 0.21 -10.39 0.86
CA THR A 147 0.52 -9.18 1.62
C THR A 147 -0.76 -8.36 1.80
N SER A 148 -0.83 -7.67 2.93
CA SER A 148 -1.85 -6.67 3.20
C SER A 148 -1.19 -5.41 3.75
N LEU A 149 -1.76 -4.27 3.46
CA LEU A 149 -1.45 -2.97 4.05
C LEU A 149 -2.77 -2.30 4.38
N THR A 150 -2.93 -1.81 5.61
CA THR A 150 -4.11 -1.10 6.06
C THR A 150 -3.71 0.15 6.81
N TYR A 151 -4.48 1.21 6.68
CA TYR A 151 -4.30 2.43 7.48
C TYR A 151 -5.63 2.96 8.00
N ASP A 152 -5.58 3.67 9.13
CA ASP A 152 -6.72 4.36 9.73
C ASP A 152 -6.41 5.84 9.97
N LYS A 153 -7.38 6.70 9.63
CA LYS A 153 -7.36 8.15 9.81
C LYS A 153 -6.09 8.82 9.28
N LEU A 154 -5.76 8.56 8.02
CA LEU A 154 -4.66 9.21 7.34
C LEU A 154 -5.01 10.67 7.07
N ALA A 155 -4.15 11.59 7.48
CA ALA A 155 -4.27 13.02 7.21
C ALA A 155 -2.92 13.61 6.87
N GLY A 156 -2.87 14.57 5.96
CA GLY A 156 -1.59 15.14 5.57
C GLY A 156 -1.69 16.32 4.64
N THR A 157 -0.52 16.83 4.28
CA THR A 157 -0.34 17.91 3.31
C THR A 157 0.69 17.53 2.27
N ALA A 158 0.39 17.77 1.00
CA ALA A 158 1.34 17.64 -0.10
C ALA A 158 1.61 19.03 -0.68
N MET A 159 2.87 19.40 -0.77
CA MET A 159 3.35 20.57 -1.49
C MET A 159 3.92 20.09 -2.81
N LEU A 160 3.31 20.54 -3.90
CA LEU A 160 3.67 20.21 -5.28
C LEU A 160 4.00 21.50 -6.04
N PRO A 161 4.95 21.48 -6.98
CA PRO A 161 5.15 22.59 -7.90
C PRO A 161 3.82 23.00 -8.56
N SER A 162 3.60 24.29 -8.75
CA SER A 162 2.41 24.77 -9.42
C SER A 162 2.36 24.26 -10.86
N PHE A 163 1.14 23.93 -11.30
CA PHE A 163 0.85 23.48 -12.66
C PHE A 163 0.11 24.56 -13.46
N ASP A 164 -0.06 25.77 -12.91
CA ASP A 164 -0.73 26.87 -13.59
C ASP A 164 0.20 27.42 -14.70
N ASP A 165 -0.36 27.73 -15.86
CA ASP A 165 0.41 28.25 -17.01
C ASP A 165 1.12 29.58 -16.72
N ASP A 166 0.55 30.38 -15.81
CA ASP A 166 1.09 31.68 -15.38
C ASP A 166 1.93 31.60 -14.08
N ALA A 167 2.23 30.39 -13.58
CA ALA A 167 2.96 30.20 -12.34
C ALA A 167 4.39 30.75 -12.43
N ALA A 168 4.81 31.51 -11.41
CA ALA A 168 6.20 31.93 -11.29
C ALA A 168 7.09 30.73 -10.94
N PRO A 169 8.37 30.71 -11.39
CA PRO A 169 9.32 29.67 -10.99
C PRO A 169 9.43 29.58 -9.45
N GLY A 170 9.03 28.44 -8.90
CA GLY A 170 9.01 28.20 -7.45
C GLY A 170 7.65 28.34 -6.78
N ASP A 171 6.60 28.68 -7.52
CA ASP A 171 5.22 28.61 -7.00
C ASP A 171 4.84 27.17 -6.65
N MET A 172 4.16 27.01 -5.52
CA MET A 172 3.82 25.72 -4.94
C MET A 172 2.32 25.67 -4.62
N HIS A 173 1.66 24.58 -5.01
CA HIS A 173 0.33 24.26 -4.51
C HIS A 173 0.43 23.40 -3.26
N LYS A 174 -0.27 23.84 -2.20
CA LYS A 174 -0.51 23.03 -1.02
C LYS A 174 -1.84 22.33 -1.15
N PHE A 175 -1.81 21.02 -1.11
CA PHE A 175 -2.97 20.14 -1.00
C PHE A 175 -3.06 19.60 0.42
N ILE A 176 -4.26 19.56 0.97
CA ILE A 176 -4.58 18.89 2.23
C ILE A 176 -5.40 17.66 1.86
N PHE A 177 -4.96 16.49 2.28
CA PHE A 177 -5.66 15.24 2.04
C PHE A 177 -6.03 14.56 3.35
N ASN A 178 -7.18 13.90 3.36
CA ASN A 178 -7.62 13.06 4.46
C ASN A 178 -8.22 11.77 3.89
N ALA A 179 -8.07 10.65 4.58
CA ALA A 179 -8.73 9.39 4.28
C ALA A 179 -9.08 8.68 5.59
N GLY A 180 -10.32 8.20 5.70
CA GLY A 180 -10.80 7.55 6.92
C GLY A 180 -10.16 6.19 7.14
N HIS A 181 -10.09 5.39 6.08
CA HIS A 181 -9.53 4.05 6.09
C HIS A 181 -9.05 3.69 4.68
N GLY A 182 -8.05 2.82 4.57
CA GLY A 182 -7.69 2.25 3.28
C GLY A 182 -6.96 0.93 3.41
N GLU A 183 -7.11 0.10 2.40
CA GLU A 183 -6.53 -1.24 2.36
C GLU A 183 -5.90 -1.52 1.00
N ALA A 184 -4.82 -2.29 0.99
CA ALA A 184 -4.22 -2.86 -0.21
C ALA A 184 -3.82 -4.31 0.07
N HIS A 185 -4.34 -5.24 -0.72
CA HIS A 185 -4.09 -6.67 -0.60
C HIS A 185 -3.54 -7.21 -1.90
N PHE A 186 -2.47 -7.99 -1.82
CA PHE A 186 -1.90 -8.70 -2.94
C PHE A 186 -1.81 -10.18 -2.62
N ARG A 187 -2.15 -11.04 -3.57
CA ARG A 187 -2.01 -12.49 -3.40
C ARG A 187 -1.60 -13.18 -4.70
N GLN A 188 -0.81 -14.23 -4.56
CA GLN A 188 -0.60 -15.17 -5.66
C GLN A 188 -1.87 -16.00 -5.88
N ASN A 189 -2.26 -16.16 -7.15
CA ASN A 189 -3.35 -17.02 -7.58
C ASN A 189 -2.87 -17.90 -8.74
N GLY A 190 -2.22 -19.01 -8.42
CA GLY A 190 -1.53 -19.81 -9.41
C GLY A 190 -0.36 -19.04 -10.04
N ALA A 191 -0.40 -18.86 -11.37
CA ALA A 191 0.59 -18.04 -12.09
C ALA A 191 0.29 -16.53 -12.02
N ASP A 192 -0.92 -16.16 -11.58
CA ASP A 192 -1.42 -14.80 -11.62
C ASP A 192 -1.19 -14.05 -10.29
N LEU A 193 -1.27 -12.73 -10.37
CA LEU A 193 -1.26 -11.84 -9.21
C LEU A 193 -2.61 -11.15 -9.09
N ASP A 194 -3.32 -11.40 -8.00
CA ASP A 194 -4.52 -10.62 -7.66
C ASP A 194 -4.11 -9.42 -6.80
N ALA A 195 -4.72 -8.27 -7.07
CA ALA A 195 -4.56 -7.03 -6.33
C ALA A 195 -5.94 -6.43 -6.03
N ALA A 196 -6.19 -6.12 -4.76
CA ALA A 196 -7.40 -5.43 -4.33
C ALA A 196 -7.01 -4.20 -3.50
N LEU A 197 -7.52 -3.03 -3.85
CA LEU A 197 -7.23 -1.78 -3.15
C LEU A 197 -8.54 -1.06 -2.85
N SER A 198 -8.62 -0.42 -1.69
CA SER A 198 -9.75 0.42 -1.30
C SER A 198 -9.32 1.62 -0.47
N VAL A 199 -10.11 2.68 -0.55
CA VAL A 199 -10.01 3.86 0.30
C VAL A 199 -11.41 4.37 0.60
N ASP A 200 -11.65 4.72 1.86
CA ASP A 200 -12.89 5.28 2.35
C ASP A 200 -12.70 6.71 2.83
N GLN A 201 -13.70 7.55 2.58
CA GLN A 201 -13.76 8.94 3.03
C GLN A 201 -12.55 9.77 2.60
N PHE A 202 -12.06 9.56 1.38
CA PHE A 202 -10.98 10.38 0.82
C PHE A 202 -11.48 11.80 0.52
N ASP A 203 -10.77 12.80 1.03
CA ASP A 203 -11.02 14.22 0.81
C ASP A 203 -9.71 14.86 0.34
N LEU A 204 -9.81 15.71 -0.68
CA LEU A 204 -8.69 16.49 -1.20
C LEU A 204 -9.11 17.96 -1.31
N LYS A 205 -8.36 18.81 -0.62
CA LYS A 205 -8.57 20.25 -0.56
C LYS A 205 -7.35 20.98 -1.08
N LEU A 206 -7.57 22.05 -1.84
CA LEU A 206 -6.51 23.01 -2.18
C LEU A 206 -6.39 24.06 -1.06
N ASP A 207 -5.21 24.68 -0.92
CA ASP A 207 -4.78 25.61 0.15
C ASP A 207 -5.84 26.60 0.69
N LYS A 208 -6.79 27.04 -0.14
CA LYS A 208 -7.92 27.92 0.25
C LYS A 208 -9.08 27.18 0.96
N GLY A 209 -8.90 25.90 1.31
CA GLY A 209 -9.93 25.06 1.96
C GLY A 209 -11.06 24.63 1.03
N LEU A 210 -10.94 24.89 -0.28
CA LEU A 210 -11.91 24.43 -1.26
C LEU A 210 -11.74 22.93 -1.45
N SER A 211 -12.71 22.14 -0.95
CA SER A 211 -12.82 20.73 -1.32
C SER A 211 -13.01 20.63 -2.82
N LEU A 212 -12.11 19.91 -3.48
CA LEU A 212 -12.17 19.72 -4.93
C LEU A 212 -13.37 18.85 -5.28
N LEU A 213 -13.57 17.78 -4.52
CA LEU A 213 -14.68 16.85 -4.69
C LEU A 213 -15.33 16.52 -3.33
N PRO A 214 -16.58 16.01 -3.32
CA PRO A 214 -17.14 15.34 -2.14
C PRO A 214 -16.26 14.19 -1.66
N LEU A 215 -16.55 13.67 -0.46
CA LEU A 215 -15.86 12.50 0.08
C LEU A 215 -15.95 11.32 -0.88
N LEU A 216 -14.81 10.80 -1.28
CA LEU A 216 -14.67 9.68 -2.20
C LEU A 216 -14.48 8.37 -1.42
N ASN A 217 -15.31 7.38 -1.72
CA ASN A 217 -15.00 5.98 -1.46
C ASN A 217 -14.61 5.34 -2.79
N ALA A 218 -13.48 4.65 -2.84
CA ALA A 218 -13.01 3.99 -4.04
C ALA A 218 -12.56 2.56 -3.73
N SER A 219 -12.84 1.65 -4.65
CA SER A 219 -12.31 0.28 -4.59
C SER A 219 -11.96 -0.22 -5.98
N VAL A 220 -10.93 -1.04 -6.06
CA VAL A 220 -10.49 -1.67 -7.30
C VAL A 220 -10.03 -3.10 -7.02
N ASP A 221 -10.44 -4.03 -7.88
CA ASP A 221 -10.07 -5.44 -7.85
C ASP A 221 -9.59 -5.86 -9.24
N MET A 222 -8.34 -6.32 -9.30
CA MET A 222 -7.62 -6.64 -10.53
C MET A 222 -6.89 -7.98 -10.43
N THR A 223 -6.70 -8.61 -11.58
CA THR A 223 -5.74 -9.71 -11.77
C THR A 223 -4.76 -9.36 -12.86
N PHE A 224 -3.49 -9.57 -12.59
CA PHE A 224 -2.41 -9.52 -13.57
C PHE A 224 -2.01 -10.94 -13.96
N ALA A 225 -2.21 -11.29 -15.22
CA ALA A 225 -1.93 -12.62 -15.74
C ALA A 225 -0.43 -12.91 -15.76
N ASP A 226 -0.02 -14.10 -15.35
CA ASP A 226 1.38 -14.57 -15.35
C ASP A 226 2.35 -13.65 -14.57
N ARG A 227 1.85 -12.92 -13.55
CA ARG A 227 2.63 -11.97 -12.74
C ARG A 227 2.81 -12.37 -11.27
N ALA A 228 2.56 -13.62 -10.89
CA ALA A 228 2.85 -14.11 -9.52
C ALA A 228 4.34 -13.95 -9.12
N ASN A 229 5.25 -13.88 -10.10
CA ASN A 229 6.68 -13.68 -9.88
C ASN A 229 7.01 -12.33 -9.22
N LEU A 230 6.11 -11.34 -9.26
CA LEU A 230 6.30 -10.06 -8.57
C LEU A 230 6.35 -10.23 -7.05
N MET A 231 5.66 -11.23 -6.52
CA MET A 231 5.66 -11.55 -5.08
C MET A 231 6.88 -12.38 -4.65
N GLN A 232 7.76 -12.74 -5.58
CA GLN A 232 9.04 -13.38 -5.25
C GLN A 232 10.07 -12.34 -4.78
N ARG A 233 11.15 -12.81 -4.16
CA ARG A 233 12.20 -11.92 -3.62
C ARG A 233 12.77 -11.03 -4.74
N GLY A 234 12.63 -9.71 -4.58
CA GLY A 234 13.09 -8.73 -5.58
C GLY A 234 12.24 -8.67 -6.85
N GLY A 235 11.03 -9.24 -6.84
CA GLY A 235 10.09 -9.18 -7.96
C GLY A 235 9.51 -7.77 -8.16
N TRP A 236 9.19 -7.07 -7.07
CA TRP A 236 8.79 -5.66 -7.09
C TRP A 236 9.99 -4.76 -7.41
N LYS A 237 9.98 -4.17 -8.61
CA LYS A 237 10.94 -3.19 -9.12
C LYS A 237 10.17 -2.02 -9.74
N PRO A 238 10.81 -0.85 -9.94
CA PRO A 238 10.26 0.15 -10.86
C PRO A 238 9.94 -0.52 -12.20
N ASP A 239 8.82 -0.16 -12.81
CA ASP A 239 8.37 -0.67 -14.12
C ASP A 239 7.97 -2.16 -14.14
N ALA A 240 7.81 -2.81 -12.98
CA ALA A 240 7.49 -4.24 -12.90
C ALA A 240 6.15 -4.63 -13.54
N LEU A 241 5.24 -3.67 -13.72
CA LEU A 241 3.94 -3.87 -14.38
C LEU A 241 3.99 -3.61 -15.90
N ARG A 242 5.12 -3.15 -16.46
CA ARG A 242 5.23 -2.94 -17.90
C ARG A 242 5.22 -4.26 -18.66
N GLY A 243 4.62 -4.24 -19.84
CA GLY A 243 4.36 -5.46 -20.62
C GLY A 243 3.43 -6.47 -19.92
N SER A 244 2.65 -6.03 -18.93
CA SER A 244 1.66 -6.90 -18.26
C SER A 244 0.32 -6.87 -18.97
N LYS A 245 -0.53 -7.84 -18.66
CA LYS A 245 -1.92 -7.89 -19.08
C LYS A 245 -2.76 -8.39 -17.91
N GLY A 246 -4.04 -8.09 -17.93
CA GLY A 246 -4.89 -8.42 -16.82
C GLY A 246 -6.37 -8.15 -17.07
N GLU A 247 -7.13 -8.33 -16.01
CA GLU A 247 -8.55 -8.04 -15.95
C GLU A 247 -8.83 -7.19 -14.72
N MET A 248 -9.49 -6.05 -14.93
CA MET A 248 -10.09 -5.26 -13.86
C MET A 248 -11.51 -5.79 -13.66
N ARG A 249 -11.69 -6.60 -12.61
CA ARG A 249 -12.99 -7.22 -12.28
C ARG A 249 -13.99 -6.17 -11.84
N ASN A 250 -13.54 -5.24 -11.02
CA ASN A 250 -14.36 -4.15 -10.54
C ASN A 250 -13.50 -2.93 -10.21
N LEU A 251 -13.94 -1.77 -10.63
CA LEU A 251 -13.54 -0.46 -10.12
C LEU A 251 -14.84 0.22 -9.69
N THR A 252 -14.86 0.82 -8.51
CA THR A 252 -15.99 1.63 -8.04
C THR A 252 -15.48 2.93 -7.47
N LEU A 253 -16.06 4.04 -7.89
CA LEU A 253 -15.85 5.39 -7.37
C LEU A 253 -17.22 5.91 -6.89
N ASP A 254 -17.33 6.26 -5.62
CA ASP A 254 -18.55 6.74 -4.99
C ASP A 254 -18.28 8.08 -4.28
N LEU A 255 -18.89 9.15 -4.77
CA LEU A 255 -18.82 10.49 -4.18
C LEU A 255 -20.03 10.80 -3.26
N GLY A 256 -20.81 9.78 -2.89
CA GLY A 256 -22.06 9.90 -2.16
C GLY A 256 -23.20 10.44 -3.02
N ASN A 257 -24.38 10.62 -2.41
CA ASN A 257 -25.57 11.19 -3.06
C ASN A 257 -25.94 10.52 -4.41
N GLY A 258 -25.69 9.22 -4.54
CA GLY A 258 -25.96 8.45 -5.75
C GLY A 258 -24.96 8.66 -6.91
N MET A 259 -23.90 9.45 -6.70
CA MET A 259 -22.80 9.62 -7.67
C MET A 259 -21.86 8.42 -7.60
N VAL A 260 -22.23 7.37 -8.32
CA VAL A 260 -21.46 6.12 -8.37
C VAL A 260 -21.03 5.86 -9.80
N THR A 261 -19.73 5.63 -9.99
CA THR A 261 -19.17 5.15 -11.26
C THR A 261 -18.55 3.78 -11.02
N SER A 262 -18.91 2.80 -11.84
CA SER A 262 -18.26 1.49 -11.85
C SER A 262 -17.65 1.19 -13.22
N ALA A 263 -16.53 0.46 -13.21
CA ALA A 263 -15.88 0.01 -14.45
C ALA A 263 -15.37 -1.42 -14.31
N SER A 264 -15.34 -2.15 -15.42
CA SER A 264 -14.74 -3.48 -15.52
C SER A 264 -14.27 -3.75 -16.94
N GLY A 265 -13.25 -4.59 -17.10
CA GLY A 265 -12.78 -5.01 -18.42
C GLY A 265 -11.31 -5.47 -18.44
N PRO A 266 -10.89 -6.12 -19.54
CA PRO A 266 -9.51 -6.52 -19.75
C PRO A 266 -8.62 -5.32 -20.05
N PHE A 267 -7.35 -5.41 -19.67
CA PHE A 267 -6.34 -4.40 -19.96
C PHE A 267 -4.99 -5.01 -20.31
N THR A 268 -4.17 -4.22 -20.99
CA THR A 268 -2.76 -4.47 -21.26
C THR A 268 -1.95 -3.22 -20.93
N VAL A 269 -0.73 -3.40 -20.45
CA VAL A 269 0.22 -2.34 -20.16
C VAL A 269 1.39 -2.49 -21.11
N ASN A 270 1.68 -1.46 -21.91
CA ASN A 270 2.80 -1.50 -22.85
C ASN A 270 4.16 -1.26 -22.16
N ASP A 271 5.25 -1.27 -22.92
CA ASP A 271 6.62 -1.10 -22.40
C ASP A 271 6.93 0.32 -21.87
N GLN A 272 6.02 1.27 -22.12
CA GLN A 272 6.07 2.63 -21.59
C GLN A 272 5.21 2.80 -20.32
N GLY A 273 4.51 1.76 -19.87
CA GLY A 273 3.61 1.83 -18.72
C GLY A 273 2.22 2.38 -19.06
N LEU A 274 1.87 2.51 -20.35
CA LEU A 274 0.57 3.01 -20.79
C LEU A 274 -0.44 1.87 -20.91
N ILE A 275 -1.65 2.13 -20.42
CA ILE A 275 -2.74 1.15 -20.39
C ILE A 275 -3.51 1.19 -21.71
N SER A 276 -3.92 0.02 -22.22
CA SER A 276 -4.89 -0.14 -23.31
C SER A 276 -5.92 -1.20 -22.93
N GLY A 277 -7.17 -1.06 -23.38
CA GLY A 277 -8.24 -1.99 -23.05
C GLY A 277 -9.63 -1.51 -23.47
N GLU A 278 -10.62 -2.40 -23.38
CA GLU A 278 -12.03 -2.04 -23.50
C GLU A 278 -12.69 -2.20 -22.14
N PHE A 279 -13.27 -1.12 -21.61
CA PHE A 279 -13.90 -1.10 -20.29
C PHE A 279 -15.39 -0.83 -20.43
N SER A 280 -16.22 -1.65 -19.79
CA SER A 280 -17.63 -1.36 -19.55
C SER A 280 -17.73 -0.43 -18.36
N VAL A 281 -18.20 0.79 -18.57
CA VAL A 281 -18.31 1.84 -17.56
C VAL A 281 -19.78 2.18 -17.33
N THR A 282 -20.25 2.11 -16.09
CA THR A 282 -21.58 2.55 -15.68
C THR A 282 -21.43 3.78 -14.79
N MET A 283 -22.13 4.85 -15.12
CA MET A 283 -22.12 6.10 -14.36
C MET A 283 -23.55 6.44 -13.92
N LYS A 284 -23.75 6.57 -12.61
CA LYS A 284 -25.00 6.98 -11.97
C LYS A 284 -24.93 8.43 -11.52
N ASN A 285 -26.05 9.12 -11.60
CA ASN A 285 -26.18 10.53 -11.27
C ASN A 285 -25.21 11.42 -12.07
N ILE A 286 -25.28 11.31 -13.40
CA ILE A 286 -24.46 12.08 -14.37
C ILE A 286 -24.50 13.58 -14.07
N GLU A 287 -25.67 14.10 -13.71
CA GLU A 287 -25.84 15.51 -13.35
C GLU A 287 -25.04 15.90 -12.09
N GLY A 288 -25.05 15.05 -11.06
CA GLY A 288 -24.26 15.26 -9.84
C GLY A 288 -22.77 15.25 -10.14
N TRP A 289 -22.30 14.33 -10.99
CA TRP A 289 -20.90 14.31 -11.45
C TRP A 289 -20.55 15.60 -12.19
N ARG A 290 -21.37 16.02 -13.16
CA ARG A 290 -21.19 17.26 -13.92
C ARG A 290 -21.03 18.46 -12.99
N GLN A 291 -21.94 18.65 -12.04
CA GLN A 291 -21.94 19.79 -11.13
C GLN A 291 -20.73 19.86 -10.21
N ASN A 292 -20.10 18.73 -9.89
CA ASN A 292 -18.90 18.71 -9.05
C ASN A 292 -17.62 18.80 -9.88
N LEU A 293 -17.58 18.18 -11.06
CA LEU A 293 -16.39 18.21 -11.92
C LEU A 293 -16.14 19.60 -12.52
N VAL A 294 -17.17 20.38 -12.88
CA VAL A 294 -16.97 21.77 -13.35
C VAL A 294 -16.42 22.72 -12.29
N LYS A 295 -16.46 22.34 -11.00
CA LYS A 295 -15.82 23.12 -9.91
C LYS A 295 -14.33 22.83 -9.80
N VAL A 296 -13.89 21.68 -10.33
CA VAL A 296 -12.48 21.24 -10.34
C VAL A 296 -11.82 21.70 -11.63
N PHE A 297 -12.46 21.44 -12.77
CA PHE A 297 -12.03 21.87 -14.10
C PHE A 297 -12.60 23.25 -14.39
N THR A 298 -11.96 24.29 -13.82
CA THR A 298 -12.45 25.67 -13.87
C THR A 298 -12.04 26.42 -15.13
N ASP A 299 -11.13 25.88 -15.93
CA ASP A 299 -10.77 26.40 -17.23
C ASP A 299 -11.91 26.20 -18.25
N GLU A 300 -11.92 27.03 -19.30
CA GLU A 300 -13.00 27.04 -20.30
C GLU A 300 -13.09 25.70 -21.04
N ASP A 301 -11.93 25.16 -21.45
CA ASP A 301 -11.85 23.89 -22.18
C ASP A 301 -12.31 22.71 -21.31
N GLY A 302 -11.84 22.64 -20.07
CA GLY A 302 -12.26 21.63 -19.09
C GLY A 302 -13.76 21.67 -18.79
N THR A 303 -14.32 22.87 -18.59
CA THR A 303 -15.78 23.04 -18.37
C THR A 303 -16.59 22.60 -19.58
N VAL A 304 -16.18 22.98 -20.79
CA VAL A 304 -16.83 22.57 -22.04
C VAL A 304 -16.78 21.06 -22.21
N MET A 305 -15.62 20.45 -21.94
CA MET A 305 -15.41 19.01 -22.02
C MET A 305 -16.33 18.24 -21.07
N VAL A 306 -16.38 18.62 -19.79
CA VAL A 306 -17.26 18.00 -18.78
C VAL A 306 -18.73 18.08 -19.20
N ASN A 307 -19.18 19.24 -19.68
CA ASN A 307 -20.55 19.42 -20.14
C ASN A 307 -20.87 18.58 -21.38
N ASN A 308 -19.95 18.51 -22.35
CA ASN A 308 -20.12 17.71 -23.57
C ASN A 308 -20.23 16.21 -23.26
N ILE A 309 -19.38 15.70 -22.37
CA ILE A 309 -19.42 14.30 -21.92
C ILE A 309 -20.76 14.02 -21.22
N ALA A 310 -21.18 14.87 -20.29
CA ALA A 310 -22.45 14.69 -19.58
C ALA A 310 -23.67 14.69 -20.51
N ASN A 311 -23.69 15.61 -21.48
CA ASN A 311 -24.76 15.68 -22.49
C ASN A 311 -24.78 14.43 -23.38
N MET A 312 -23.61 13.97 -23.84
CA MET A 312 -23.50 12.76 -24.65
C MET A 312 -23.95 11.51 -23.87
N LEU A 313 -23.52 11.34 -22.62
CA LEU A 313 -23.94 10.22 -21.78
C LEU A 313 -25.44 10.22 -21.55
N THR A 314 -26.02 11.40 -21.26
CA THR A 314 -27.47 11.55 -21.07
C THR A 314 -28.25 11.22 -22.34
N ALA A 315 -27.74 11.64 -23.51
CA ALA A 315 -28.35 11.33 -24.80
C ALA A 315 -28.29 9.82 -25.13
N LEU A 316 -27.16 9.15 -24.85
CA LEU A 316 -27.02 7.70 -25.04
C LEU A 316 -27.89 6.89 -24.08
N ALA A 317 -28.31 7.48 -22.97
CA ALA A 317 -29.16 6.87 -21.96
C ALA A 317 -30.66 7.19 -22.13
N ASP A 318 -31.10 7.67 -23.29
CA ASP A 318 -32.48 8.10 -23.56
C ASP A 318 -32.99 9.15 -22.56
N GLY A 319 -32.12 10.09 -22.16
CA GLY A 319 -32.45 11.16 -21.21
C GLY A 319 -32.41 10.75 -19.74
N LYS A 320 -32.01 9.50 -19.42
CA LYS A 320 -31.85 9.06 -18.03
C LYS A 320 -30.59 9.65 -17.40
N ASN A 321 -30.63 9.87 -16.09
CA ASN A 321 -29.49 10.33 -15.29
C ASN A 321 -28.52 9.20 -14.88
N GLU A 322 -28.42 8.17 -15.72
CA GLU A 322 -27.54 7.00 -15.57
C GLU A 322 -27.24 6.42 -16.95
N ALA A 323 -25.98 6.15 -17.25
CA ALA A 323 -25.55 5.60 -18.54
C ALA A 323 -24.58 4.43 -18.33
N THR A 324 -24.65 3.44 -19.22
CA THR A 324 -23.61 2.41 -19.36
C THR A 324 -23.01 2.50 -20.76
N VAL A 325 -21.70 2.69 -20.84
CA VAL A 325 -20.96 2.89 -22.09
C VAL A 325 -19.72 2.01 -22.16
N LYS A 326 -19.26 1.75 -23.38
CA LYS A 326 -17.97 1.11 -23.62
C LYS A 326 -16.91 2.17 -23.85
N LEU A 327 -15.90 2.16 -22.99
CA LEU A 327 -14.73 3.03 -23.09
C LEU A 327 -13.57 2.25 -23.72
N ASN A 328 -13.00 2.79 -24.79
CA ASN A 328 -11.83 2.23 -25.42
C ASN A 328 -10.60 3.03 -24.99
N VAL A 329 -9.64 2.40 -24.33
CA VAL A 329 -8.36 3.05 -23.97
C VAL A 329 -7.28 2.55 -24.91
N ARG A 330 -6.53 3.47 -25.51
CA ARG A 330 -5.41 3.18 -26.41
C ARG A 330 -4.20 4.01 -26.00
N ASP A 331 -3.14 3.32 -25.60
CA ASP A 331 -1.86 3.91 -25.18
C ASP A 331 -2.06 5.05 -24.15
N GLY A 332 -2.91 4.79 -23.15
CA GLY A 332 -3.22 5.74 -22.08
C GLY A 332 -4.32 6.74 -22.40
N ILE A 333 -4.76 6.88 -23.66
CA ILE A 333 -5.84 7.82 -24.01
C ILE A 333 -7.19 7.10 -24.00
N ALA A 334 -8.12 7.59 -23.19
CA ALA A 334 -9.47 7.09 -23.09
C ALA A 334 -10.40 7.71 -24.15
N PHE A 335 -11.12 6.87 -24.87
CA PHE A 335 -12.05 7.25 -25.93
C PHE A 335 -13.46 6.77 -25.63
N LEU A 336 -14.41 7.69 -25.66
CA LEU A 336 -15.83 7.39 -25.72
C LEU A 336 -16.27 7.48 -27.18
N ALA A 337 -16.56 6.33 -27.78
CA ALA A 337 -16.67 6.17 -29.23
C ALA A 337 -15.41 6.67 -29.97
N PHE A 338 -15.45 7.87 -30.55
CA PHE A 338 -14.33 8.50 -31.26
C PHE A 338 -13.85 9.80 -30.61
N PHE A 339 -14.43 10.18 -29.47
CA PHE A 339 -14.05 11.39 -28.73
C PHE A 339 -13.04 11.05 -27.63
N PRO A 340 -11.86 11.69 -27.58
CA PRO A 340 -10.96 11.56 -26.45
C PRO A 340 -11.58 12.22 -25.22
N ILE A 341 -11.59 11.51 -24.08
CA ILE A 341 -12.19 11.98 -22.83
C ILE A 341 -11.18 12.13 -21.68
N GLY A 342 -9.92 11.81 -21.91
CA GLY A 342 -8.86 11.99 -20.93
C GLY A 342 -7.68 11.05 -21.13
N GLU A 343 -6.64 11.31 -20.35
CA GLU A 343 -5.40 10.54 -20.34
C GLU A 343 -5.24 9.84 -18.98
N LEU A 344 -4.84 8.57 -19.02
CA LEU A 344 -4.52 7.79 -17.83
C LEU A 344 -3.03 7.94 -17.50
N PRO A 345 -2.66 7.96 -16.21
CA PRO A 345 -1.26 8.04 -15.80
C PRO A 345 -0.47 6.78 -16.21
N GLN A 346 0.84 6.96 -16.38
CA GLN A 346 1.79 5.88 -16.64
C GLN A 346 2.07 5.07 -15.36
N LEU A 347 2.19 3.74 -15.50
CA LEU A 347 2.49 2.79 -14.41
C LEU A 347 3.98 2.50 -14.21
#